data_AF-A0A0D2ZX17-F1
#
_entry.id   AF-A0A0D2ZX17-F1
#
_cell.length_a   1.000
_cell.length_b   1.000
_cell.length_c   1.000
_cell.angle_alpha   90.00
_cell.angle_beta   90.00
_cell.angle_gamma   90.00
#
_symmetry.space_group_name_H-M   'P 1'
#
loop_
_entity.id
_entity.type
_entity.pdbx_description
1 polymer ?
#
loop_
_entity_poly.entity_id
_entity_poly.type
_entity_poly.pdbx_seq_one_letter_code
_entity_poly.pdbx_strand_id
1 'polypeptide(L)'
;MHKLVEQMAREMIRDDSSLSRKFLRDPQDICYALTNFRDGGEQTECMSLHSCNLACAFSMKASVVGHMHNLKFLKVYKHVDSRESKLQLIPDQHLLPPSLRLFHWDAFPLRTLPSDADPYFLVELNLRHSDLETLWSGTPMLESLKRLDVTGSKHLKQLPDLSSITSLEELALEHCTRLKGIPASIGKSNILDWSFQMQK
;
A
#
# COMPACT_ATOMS: atom_id res chain seq x y z
N MET A 1 -1.66 0.09 16.76
CA MET A 1 -0.33 0.22 17.41
C MET A 1 -0.38 1.38 18.39
N HIS A 2 0.13 1.22 19.62
CA HIS A 2 0.03 2.22 20.69
C HIS A 2 1.02 3.38 20.45
N LYS A 3 0.59 4.64 20.61
CA LYS A 3 1.41 5.85 20.32
C LYS A 3 2.75 5.88 21.05
N LEU A 4 2.82 5.37 22.28
CA LEU A 4 4.06 5.31 23.06
C LEU A 4 5.07 4.29 22.51
N VAL A 5 4.61 3.15 22.00
CA VAL A 5 5.47 2.13 21.37
C VAL A 5 6.05 2.69 20.08
N GLU A 6 5.23 3.41 19.33
CA GLU A 6 5.70 4.09 18.13
C GLU A 6 6.73 5.18 18.45
N GLN A 7 6.51 5.98 19.50
CA GLN A 7 7.45 7.02 19.92
C GLN A 7 8.79 6.43 20.38
N MET A 8 8.76 5.40 21.22
CA MET A 8 9.99 4.73 21.68
C MET A 8 10.78 4.14 20.50
N ALA A 9 10.11 3.51 19.54
CA ALA A 9 10.76 3.03 18.33
C ALA A 9 11.38 4.18 17.51
N ARG A 10 10.75 5.37 17.49
CA ARG A 10 11.31 6.55 16.79
C ARG A 10 12.60 7.03 17.43
N GLU A 11 12.65 7.07 18.77
CA GLU A 11 13.84 7.50 19.51
C GLU A 11 15.01 6.54 19.27
N MET A 12 14.77 5.22 19.32
CA MET A 12 15.78 4.20 19.04
C MET A 12 16.36 4.28 17.62
N ILE A 13 15.51 4.54 16.61
CA ILE A 13 15.97 4.65 15.21
C ILE A 13 16.86 5.88 15.02
N ARG A 14 16.62 6.97 15.76
CA ARG A 14 17.39 8.21 15.64
C ARG A 14 18.84 8.04 16.12
N ASP A 15 19.02 7.23 17.15
CA ASP A 15 20.32 7.06 17.81
C ASP A 15 21.18 5.96 17.17
N ASP A 16 20.61 5.14 16.27
CA ASP A 16 21.29 4.03 15.59
C ASP A 16 21.32 4.24 14.07
N SER A 17 22.50 4.56 13.54
CA SER A 17 22.73 4.75 12.11
C SER A 17 22.39 3.54 11.23
N SER A 18 22.50 2.31 11.76
CA SER A 18 22.14 1.08 11.04
C SER A 18 20.62 0.97 10.90
N LEU A 19 19.88 1.25 11.98
CA LEU A 19 18.42 1.28 11.95
C LEU A 19 17.89 2.43 11.11
N SER A 20 18.56 3.59 11.12
CA SER A 20 18.16 4.76 10.34
C SER A 20 18.08 4.49 8.83
N ARG A 21 18.95 3.61 8.28
CA ARG A 21 18.91 3.22 6.85
C ARG A 21 17.81 2.21 6.53
N LYS A 22 17.42 1.40 7.52
CA LYS A 22 16.38 0.37 7.38
C LYS A 22 14.97 0.94 7.54
N PHE A 23 14.80 1.97 8.36
CA PHE A 23 13.51 2.53 8.73
C PHE A 23 13.45 4.02 8.40
N LEU A 24 12.93 4.34 7.21
CA LEU A 24 12.84 5.72 6.72
C LEU A 24 11.48 6.34 7.06
N ARG A 25 11.51 7.55 7.63
CA ARG A 25 10.32 8.35 7.97
C ARG A 25 10.44 9.81 7.62
N ASP A 26 11.67 10.33 7.57
CA ASP A 26 11.92 11.68 7.11
C ASP A 26 11.64 11.78 5.60
N PRO A 27 10.83 12.75 5.15
CA PRO A 27 10.47 12.87 3.74
C PRO A 27 11.68 13.04 2.82
N GLN A 28 12.72 13.74 3.25
CA GLN A 28 13.93 14.00 2.47
C GLN A 28 14.76 12.72 2.35
N ASP A 29 14.93 11.97 3.45
CA ASP A 29 15.63 10.68 3.43
C ASP A 29 14.90 9.66 2.54
N ILE A 30 13.56 9.63 2.60
CA ILE A 30 12.74 8.78 1.72
C ILE A 30 12.93 9.18 0.25
N CYS A 31 12.85 10.47 -0.08
CA CYS A 31 13.09 10.93 -1.45
C CYS A 31 14.50 10.58 -1.93
N TYR A 32 15.50 10.73 -1.06
CA TYR A 32 16.88 10.36 -1.37
C TYR A 32 17.01 8.86 -1.64
N ALA A 33 16.43 8.00 -0.79
CA ALA A 33 16.46 6.56 -0.96
C ALA A 33 15.71 6.09 -2.22
N LEU A 34 14.60 6.74 -2.58
CA LEU A 34 13.86 6.44 -3.81
C LEU A 34 14.62 6.91 -5.06
N THR A 35 15.31 8.05 -4.99
CA THR A 35 16.10 8.58 -6.12
C THR A 35 17.39 7.78 -6.33
N ASN A 36 18.05 7.41 -5.23
CA ASN A 36 19.36 6.76 -5.21
C ASN A 36 19.25 5.35 -4.61
N PHE A 37 18.25 4.57 -5.01
CA PHE A 37 17.95 3.28 -4.37
C PHE A 37 19.14 2.31 -4.39
N ARG A 38 20.02 2.41 -5.41
CA ARG A 38 21.26 1.64 -5.51
C ARG A 38 22.33 2.05 -4.49
N ASP A 39 22.28 3.27 -3.97
CA ASP A 39 23.23 3.81 -3.01
C ASP A 39 22.76 3.62 -1.57
N GLY A 40 22.29 2.41 -1.27
CA GLY A 40 21.88 1.99 0.08
C GLY A 40 20.37 1.93 0.33
N GLY A 41 19.53 2.45 -0.57
CA GLY A 41 18.07 2.28 -0.50
C GLY A 41 17.61 0.82 -0.59
N GLU A 42 18.42 -0.05 -1.20
CA GLU A 42 18.19 -1.50 -1.22
C GLU A 42 18.14 -2.13 0.18
N GLN A 43 18.73 -1.51 1.21
CA GLN A 43 18.69 -2.02 2.60
C GLN A 43 17.43 -1.60 3.35
N THR A 44 16.62 -0.70 2.78
CA THR A 44 15.42 -0.19 3.44
C THR A 44 14.38 -1.29 3.58
N GLU A 45 13.94 -1.53 4.82
CA GLU A 45 12.92 -2.52 5.16
C GLU A 45 11.55 -1.86 5.41
N CYS A 46 11.53 -0.58 5.77
CA CYS A 46 10.32 0.14 6.12
C CYS A 46 10.40 1.59 5.67
N MET A 47 9.34 2.06 5.00
CA MET A 47 9.13 3.46 4.67
C MET A 47 7.75 3.92 5.14
N SER A 48 7.70 5.08 5.79
CA SER A 48 6.46 5.72 6.21
C SER A 48 6.50 7.20 5.85
N LEU A 49 5.82 7.57 4.77
CA LEU A 49 5.80 8.90 4.20
C LEU A 49 4.44 9.56 4.43
N HIS A 50 4.43 10.64 5.20
CA HIS A 50 3.32 11.59 5.16
C HIS A 50 3.51 12.48 3.93
N SER A 51 2.79 12.21 2.84
CA SER A 51 2.99 12.88 1.55
C SER A 51 2.82 14.41 1.61
N CYS A 52 1.98 14.93 2.52
CA CYS A 52 1.86 16.37 2.77
C CYS A 52 3.17 17.03 3.27
N ASN A 53 4.08 16.26 3.87
CA ASN A 53 5.35 16.75 4.41
C ASN A 53 6.43 16.90 3.34
N LEU A 54 6.16 16.52 2.08
CA LEU A 54 7.07 16.78 0.97
C LEU A 54 7.20 18.30 0.76
N ALA A 55 8.43 18.80 0.68
CA ALA A 55 8.70 20.22 0.47
C ALA A 55 8.25 20.68 -0.93
N CYS A 56 8.43 19.84 -1.94
CA CYS A 56 8.06 20.08 -3.33
C CYS A 56 7.42 18.83 -3.96
N ALA A 57 6.96 18.94 -5.20
CA ALA A 57 6.46 17.78 -5.93
C ALA A 57 7.62 16.78 -6.16
N PHE A 58 7.36 15.51 -5.88
CA PHE A 58 8.31 14.41 -6.08
C PHE A 58 7.68 13.39 -7.01
N SER A 59 8.39 13.02 -8.06
CA SER A 59 7.91 12.06 -9.06
C SER A 59 8.85 10.87 -9.13
N MET A 60 8.28 9.66 -9.13
CA MET A 60 9.05 8.43 -9.29
C MET A 60 8.30 7.42 -10.15
N LYS A 61 9.06 6.54 -10.80
CA LYS A 61 8.49 5.36 -11.46
C LYS A 61 8.06 4.32 -10.43
N ALA A 62 6.99 3.58 -10.71
CA ALA A 62 6.52 2.52 -9.83
C ALA A 62 7.57 1.42 -9.60
N SER A 63 8.33 1.09 -10.66
CA SER A 63 9.42 0.10 -10.62
C SER A 63 10.52 0.41 -9.59
N VAL A 64 10.72 1.66 -9.20
CA VAL A 64 11.71 2.01 -8.16
C VAL A 64 11.42 1.26 -6.87
N VAL A 65 10.15 1.23 -6.44
CA VAL A 65 9.73 0.52 -5.23
C VAL A 65 9.84 -1.00 -5.43
N GLY A 66 9.51 -1.51 -6.63
CA GLY A 66 9.64 -2.93 -6.94
C GLY A 66 11.06 -3.49 -6.87
N HIS A 67 12.07 -2.65 -7.12
CA HIS A 67 13.48 -3.04 -7.01
C HIS A 67 13.99 -3.02 -5.55
N MET A 68 13.23 -2.49 -4.59
CA MET A 68 13.62 -2.48 -3.18
C MET A 68 13.28 -3.84 -2.52
N HIS A 69 14.03 -4.89 -2.86
CA HIS A 69 13.74 -6.28 -2.49
C HIS A 69 13.80 -6.61 -0.99
N ASN A 70 14.26 -5.70 -0.13
CA ASN A 70 14.18 -5.85 1.33
C ASN A 70 12.98 -5.13 1.95
N LEU A 71 12.24 -4.34 1.16
CA LEU A 71 11.12 -3.54 1.64
C LEU A 71 9.98 -4.45 2.09
N LYS A 72 9.64 -4.38 3.37
CA LYS A 72 8.56 -5.14 4.00
C LYS A 72 7.34 -4.27 4.27
N PHE A 73 7.55 -2.99 4.56
CA PHE A 73 6.48 -2.07 4.93
C PHE A 73 6.60 -0.77 4.15
N LEU A 74 5.55 -0.41 3.42
CA LEU A 74 5.43 0.88 2.79
C LEU A 74 4.10 1.52 3.18
N LYS A 75 4.18 2.70 3.82
CA LYS A 75 3.03 3.54 4.11
C LYS A 75 3.20 4.89 3.46
N VAL A 76 2.28 5.25 2.58
CA VAL A 76 2.11 6.60 2.05
C VAL A 76 0.74 7.08 2.49
N TYR A 77 0.69 8.12 3.31
CA TYR A 77 -0.56 8.64 3.86
C TYR A 77 -0.63 10.15 3.68
N LYS A 78 -1.86 10.69 3.75
CA LYS A 78 -2.13 12.13 3.60
C LYS A 78 -3.26 12.56 4.52
N HIS A 79 -3.41 13.87 4.74
CA HIS A 79 -4.61 14.39 5.39
C HIS A 79 -5.83 14.16 4.49
N VAL A 80 -6.95 13.80 5.12
CA VAL A 80 -8.24 13.55 4.43
C VAL A 80 -8.66 14.77 3.59
N ASP A 81 -8.38 15.99 4.07
CA ASP A 81 -8.79 17.25 3.43
C ASP A 81 -7.73 17.85 2.48
N SER A 82 -6.60 17.17 2.25
CA SER A 82 -5.48 17.75 1.49
C SER A 82 -5.77 17.83 -0.02
N ARG A 83 -5.55 19.03 -0.58
CA ARG A 83 -5.52 19.32 -2.02
C ARG A 83 -4.31 18.62 -2.65
N GLU A 84 -4.59 17.54 -3.39
CA GLU A 84 -3.68 16.78 -4.25
C GLU A 84 -2.37 16.26 -3.61
N SER A 85 -1.91 15.09 -4.06
CA SER A 85 -0.65 14.52 -3.56
C SER A 85 0.54 15.20 -4.23
N LYS A 86 1.51 15.68 -3.45
CA LYS A 86 2.81 16.12 -3.98
C LYS A 86 3.64 14.95 -4.51
N LEU A 87 3.30 13.72 -4.13
CA LEU A 87 3.90 12.51 -4.65
C LEU A 87 3.17 12.08 -5.93
N GLN A 88 3.92 12.05 -7.03
CA GLN A 88 3.46 11.58 -8.34
C GLN A 88 4.09 10.22 -8.64
N LEU A 89 3.25 9.27 -9.03
CA LEU A 89 3.67 7.93 -9.41
C LEU A 89 3.52 7.78 -10.92
N ILE A 90 4.64 7.59 -11.62
CA ILE A 90 4.66 7.32 -13.05
C ILE A 90 4.43 5.82 -13.23
N PRO A 91 3.35 5.40 -13.90
CA PRO A 91 3.08 3.99 -14.12
C PRO A 91 4.12 3.38 -15.05
N ASP A 92 4.71 2.28 -14.61
CA ASP A 92 5.48 1.33 -15.41
C ASP A 92 5.21 -0.09 -14.89
N GLN A 93 6.22 -0.93 -14.71
CA GLN A 93 6.08 -2.32 -14.26
C GLN A 93 6.56 -2.50 -12.80
N HIS A 94 6.07 -3.55 -12.14
CA HIS A 94 6.55 -4.01 -10.82
C HIS A 94 6.56 -2.96 -9.69
N LEU A 95 5.43 -2.59 -9.13
CA LEU A 95 5.37 -1.74 -7.93
C LEU A 95 5.62 -2.49 -6.63
N LEU A 96 5.20 -3.75 -6.57
CA LEU A 96 5.18 -4.53 -5.34
C LEU A 96 6.42 -5.45 -5.28
N PRO A 97 7.44 -5.13 -4.45
CA PRO A 97 8.59 -6.01 -4.29
C PRO A 97 8.16 -7.32 -3.61
N PRO A 98 8.83 -8.46 -3.88
CA PRO A 98 8.42 -9.77 -3.36
C PRO A 98 8.38 -9.86 -1.83
N SER A 99 9.24 -9.13 -1.13
CA SER A 99 9.33 -9.13 0.34
C SER A 99 8.21 -8.34 1.04
N LEU A 100 7.38 -7.63 0.29
CA LEU A 100 6.42 -6.69 0.84
C LEU A 100 5.34 -7.41 1.65
N ARG A 101 5.14 -6.97 2.89
CA ARG A 101 4.15 -7.50 3.83
C ARG A 101 3.00 -6.54 4.06
N LEU A 102 3.24 -5.24 3.97
CA LEU A 102 2.22 -4.22 4.12
C LEU A 102 2.42 -3.15 3.05
N PHE A 103 1.37 -2.92 2.28
CA PHE A 103 1.27 -1.82 1.33
C PHE A 103 0.09 -0.92 1.69
N HIS A 104 0.37 0.26 2.23
CA HIS A 104 -0.60 1.30 2.50
C HIS A 104 -0.32 2.49 1.60
N TRP A 105 -1.32 2.90 0.83
CA TRP A 105 -1.26 4.14 0.05
C TRP A 105 -2.61 4.85 0.01
N ASP A 106 -2.75 5.94 0.76
CA ASP A 106 -3.97 6.76 0.71
C ASP A 106 -4.05 7.52 -0.61
N ALA A 107 -5.21 7.48 -1.26
CA ALA A 107 -5.45 8.06 -2.57
C ALA A 107 -4.41 7.61 -3.61
N PHE A 108 -4.26 6.29 -3.75
CA PHE A 108 -3.36 5.70 -4.73
C PHE A 108 -3.74 6.18 -6.15
N PRO A 109 -2.79 6.74 -6.92
CA PRO A 109 -3.11 7.53 -8.11
C PRO A 109 -3.30 6.69 -9.38
N LEU A 110 -2.95 5.41 -9.36
CA LEU A 110 -3.05 4.55 -10.54
C LEU A 110 -4.41 3.84 -10.59
N ARG A 111 -4.86 3.57 -11.81
CA ARG A 111 -6.14 2.88 -12.07
C ARG A 111 -6.09 1.38 -11.81
N THR A 112 -4.88 0.81 -11.70
CA THR A 112 -4.60 -0.59 -11.36
C THR A 112 -3.21 -0.67 -10.73
N LEU A 113 -2.96 -1.68 -9.90
CA LEU A 113 -1.64 -1.96 -9.36
C LEU A 113 -0.76 -2.59 -10.46
N PRO A 114 0.37 -1.95 -10.83
CA PRO A 114 1.31 -2.57 -11.73
C PRO A 114 2.09 -3.65 -10.97
N SER A 115 1.76 -4.92 -11.19
CA SER A 115 2.54 -6.04 -10.68
C SER A 115 2.43 -7.21 -11.64
N ASP A 116 3.58 -7.68 -12.13
CA ASP A 116 3.68 -8.91 -12.92
C ASP A 116 4.10 -10.10 -12.04
N ALA A 117 4.29 -9.86 -10.73
CA ALA A 117 4.68 -10.87 -9.75
C ALA A 117 3.56 -11.09 -8.72
N ASP A 118 3.49 -12.32 -8.23
CA ASP A 118 2.59 -12.72 -7.16
C ASP A 118 3.09 -12.21 -5.79
N PRO A 119 2.32 -11.39 -5.06
CA PRO A 119 2.74 -10.84 -3.77
C PRO A 119 2.51 -11.85 -2.63
N TYR A 120 3.17 -13.01 -2.67
CA TYR A 120 2.93 -14.13 -1.75
C TYR A 120 2.98 -13.76 -0.26
N PHE A 121 3.85 -12.82 0.12
CA PHE A 121 4.06 -12.41 1.51
C PHE A 121 3.23 -11.20 1.94
N LEU A 122 2.41 -10.63 1.04
CA LEU A 122 1.58 -9.47 1.35
C LEU A 122 0.48 -9.87 2.34
N VAL A 123 0.48 -9.25 3.50
CA VAL A 123 -0.46 -9.50 4.60
C VAL A 123 -1.56 -8.44 4.64
N GLU A 124 -1.22 -7.18 4.37
CA GLU A 124 -2.16 -6.06 4.40
C GLU A 124 -2.01 -5.20 3.14
N LEU A 125 -3.13 -4.99 2.46
CA LEU A 125 -3.26 -4.08 1.34
C LEU A 125 -4.29 -2.99 1.67
N ASN A 126 -3.84 -1.76 1.84
CA ASN A 126 -4.66 -0.60 2.16
C ASN A 126 -4.51 0.46 1.06
N LEU A 127 -5.55 0.64 0.24
CA LEU A 127 -5.61 1.55 -0.89
C LEU A 127 -6.89 2.40 -0.83
N ARG A 128 -7.15 2.98 0.33
CA ARG A 128 -8.34 3.82 0.55
C ARG A 128 -8.34 5.05 -0.36
N HIS A 129 -9.54 5.44 -0.78
CA HIS A 129 -9.81 6.64 -1.58
C HIS A 129 -9.04 6.70 -2.89
N SER A 130 -8.74 5.54 -3.48
CA SER A 130 -7.89 5.44 -4.66
C SER A 130 -8.66 5.62 -5.96
N ASP A 131 -7.94 5.96 -7.03
CA ASP A 131 -8.46 6.08 -8.39
C ASP A 131 -8.52 4.74 -9.13
N LEU A 132 -8.40 3.63 -8.39
CA LEU A 132 -8.46 2.27 -8.91
C LEU A 132 -9.78 2.03 -9.64
N GLU A 133 -9.70 1.46 -10.84
CA GLU A 133 -10.85 0.89 -11.55
C GLU A 133 -10.92 -0.63 -11.35
N THR A 134 -9.76 -1.28 -11.15
CA THR A 134 -9.56 -2.68 -10.76
C THR A 134 -8.27 -2.78 -9.92
N LEU A 135 -8.12 -3.80 -9.08
CA LEU A 135 -6.86 -4.02 -8.34
C LEU A 135 -5.77 -4.55 -9.28
N TRP A 136 -6.03 -5.66 -9.97
CA TRP A 136 -5.09 -6.34 -10.88
C TRP A 136 -5.81 -6.68 -12.20
N SER A 137 -5.04 -6.96 -13.25
CA SER A 137 -5.54 -7.45 -14.54
C SER A 137 -5.73 -8.97 -14.60
N GLY A 138 -5.25 -9.71 -13.59
CA GLY A 138 -5.35 -11.17 -13.48
C GLY A 138 -5.70 -11.64 -12.07
N THR A 139 -5.42 -12.92 -11.79
CA THR A 139 -5.66 -13.57 -10.50
C THR A 139 -4.34 -13.73 -9.76
N PRO A 140 -3.93 -12.77 -8.91
CA PRO A 140 -2.68 -12.90 -8.17
C PRO A 140 -2.77 -14.00 -7.10
N MET A 141 -1.64 -14.61 -6.79
CA MET A 141 -1.48 -15.46 -5.62
C MET A 141 -1.18 -14.61 -4.37
N LEU A 142 -2.18 -14.51 -3.49
CA LEU A 142 -2.16 -13.66 -2.29
C LEU A 142 -2.37 -14.52 -1.02
N GLU A 143 -1.58 -15.60 -0.87
CA GLU A 143 -1.78 -16.62 0.16
C GLU A 143 -1.74 -16.09 1.60
N SER A 144 -0.96 -15.02 1.84
CA SER A 144 -0.80 -14.42 3.17
C SER A 144 -1.75 -13.26 3.46
N LEU A 145 -2.59 -12.84 2.51
CA LEU A 145 -3.37 -11.61 2.62
C LEU A 145 -4.51 -11.76 3.63
N LYS A 146 -4.39 -11.05 4.75
CA LYS A 146 -5.37 -11.02 5.83
C LYS A 146 -6.31 -9.82 5.75
N ARG A 147 -5.84 -8.68 5.26
CA ARG A 147 -6.63 -7.44 5.20
C ARG A 147 -6.55 -6.80 3.81
N LEU A 148 -7.72 -6.54 3.24
CA LEU A 148 -7.89 -5.73 2.04
C LEU A 148 -8.83 -4.56 2.33
N ASP A 149 -8.30 -3.34 2.25
CA ASP A 149 -9.06 -2.11 2.47
C ASP A 149 -8.97 -1.20 1.25
N VAL A 150 -10.07 -1.03 0.54
CA VAL A 150 -10.20 -0.12 -0.61
C VAL A 150 -11.30 0.92 -0.38
N THR A 151 -11.63 1.17 0.88
CA THR A 151 -12.69 2.09 1.31
C THR A 151 -12.62 3.43 0.58
N GLY A 152 -13.75 3.90 0.04
CA GLY A 152 -13.88 5.19 -0.63
C GLY A 152 -13.29 5.25 -2.03
N SER A 153 -12.87 4.11 -2.61
CA SER A 153 -12.41 4.04 -4.00
C SER A 153 -13.59 4.09 -4.97
N LYS A 154 -14.12 5.30 -5.18
CA LYS A 154 -15.35 5.54 -5.96
C LYS A 154 -15.26 5.08 -7.40
N HIS A 155 -14.05 4.94 -7.95
CA HIS A 155 -13.83 4.51 -9.33
C HIS A 155 -13.77 3.00 -9.53
N LEU A 156 -13.68 2.22 -8.43
CA LEU A 156 -13.53 0.77 -8.46
C LEU A 156 -14.79 0.12 -9.05
N LYS A 157 -14.62 -0.62 -10.15
CA LYS A 157 -15.73 -1.25 -10.89
C LYS A 157 -15.93 -2.70 -10.52
N GLN A 158 -14.83 -3.39 -10.24
CA GLN A 158 -14.79 -4.82 -9.96
C GLN A 158 -13.62 -5.16 -9.02
N LEU A 159 -13.79 -6.24 -8.28
CA LEU A 159 -12.69 -6.91 -7.60
C LEU A 159 -12.18 -8.05 -8.49
N PRO A 160 -10.88 -8.40 -8.39
CA PRO A 160 -10.34 -9.61 -9.01
C PRO A 160 -10.95 -10.86 -8.36
N ASP A 161 -10.74 -12.04 -8.94
CA ASP A 161 -11.10 -13.28 -8.24
C ASP A 161 -10.20 -13.44 -7.00
N LEU A 162 -10.82 -13.53 -5.83
CA LEU A 162 -10.14 -13.74 -4.54
C LEU A 162 -10.22 -15.20 -4.07
N SER A 163 -10.61 -16.15 -4.93
CA SER A 163 -10.76 -17.56 -4.57
C SER A 163 -9.49 -18.22 -4.05
N SER A 164 -8.31 -17.73 -4.45
CA SER A 164 -7.00 -18.18 -3.98
C SER A 164 -6.66 -17.67 -2.57
N ILE A 165 -7.36 -16.66 -2.05
CA ILE A 165 -7.05 -16.01 -0.78
C ILE A 165 -7.81 -16.73 0.35
N THR A 166 -7.14 -17.67 0.98
CA THR A 166 -7.71 -18.47 2.08
C THR A 166 -7.53 -17.84 3.46
N SER A 167 -6.68 -16.81 3.58
CA SER A 167 -6.30 -16.18 4.84
C SER A 167 -6.98 -14.84 5.10
N LEU A 168 -7.92 -14.41 4.24
CA LEU A 168 -8.57 -13.11 4.35
C LEU A 168 -9.47 -13.04 5.59
N GLU A 169 -9.11 -12.18 6.53
CA GLU A 169 -9.81 -11.92 7.80
C GLU A 169 -10.71 -10.68 7.69
N GLU A 170 -10.29 -9.65 6.93
CA GLU A 170 -10.96 -8.35 6.81
C GLU A 170 -11.04 -7.85 5.36
N LEU A 171 -12.23 -7.42 4.94
CA LEU A 171 -12.49 -6.83 3.63
C LEU A 171 -13.32 -5.55 3.77
N ALA A 172 -12.70 -4.39 3.59
CA ALA A 172 -13.35 -3.09 3.70
C ALA A 172 -13.59 -2.47 2.30
N LEU A 173 -14.88 -2.32 1.97
CA LEU A 173 -15.38 -1.84 0.66
C LEU A 173 -16.33 -0.64 0.80
N GLU A 174 -16.39 -0.01 1.97
CA GLU A 174 -17.29 1.09 2.26
C GLU A 174 -17.11 2.22 1.23
N HIS A 175 -18.20 2.88 0.84
CA HIS A 175 -18.18 4.01 -0.10
C HIS A 175 -17.58 3.73 -1.49
N CYS A 176 -17.46 2.47 -1.91
CA CYS A 176 -17.10 2.06 -3.27
C CYS A 176 -18.31 2.13 -4.22
N THR A 177 -18.72 3.34 -4.60
CA THR A 177 -20.02 3.61 -5.27
C THR A 177 -20.19 3.00 -6.67
N ARG A 178 -19.11 2.64 -7.38
CA ARG A 178 -19.17 2.04 -8.73
C ARG A 178 -18.93 0.53 -8.74
N LEU A 179 -18.72 -0.08 -7.57
CA LEU A 179 -18.43 -1.50 -7.47
C LEU A 179 -19.70 -2.29 -7.81
N LYS A 180 -19.65 -3.10 -8.87
CA LYS A 180 -20.82 -3.82 -9.39
C LYS A 180 -21.25 -5.02 -8.53
N GLY A 181 -20.39 -5.47 -7.63
CA GLY A 181 -20.63 -6.62 -6.78
C GLY A 181 -19.35 -7.17 -6.18
N ILE A 182 -19.51 -8.12 -5.27
CA ILE A 182 -18.43 -8.85 -4.62
C ILE A 182 -18.32 -10.24 -5.27
N PRO A 183 -17.12 -10.70 -5.66
CA PRO A 183 -16.92 -12.05 -6.19
C PRO A 183 -17.53 -13.14 -5.29
N ALA A 184 -18.18 -14.12 -5.90
CA ALA A 184 -18.83 -15.23 -5.17
C ALA A 184 -17.84 -16.06 -4.33
N SER A 185 -16.55 -16.06 -4.69
CA SER A 185 -15.47 -16.72 -3.96
C SER A 185 -15.33 -16.19 -2.52
N ILE A 186 -15.65 -14.91 -2.29
CA ILE A 186 -15.56 -14.26 -0.99
C ILE A 186 -16.71 -14.70 -0.05
N GLY A 187 -17.87 -15.04 -0.61
CA GLY A 187 -19.03 -15.53 0.16
C GLY A 187 -18.79 -16.86 0.89
N LYS A 188 -17.64 -17.52 0.68
CA LYS A 188 -17.22 -18.75 1.37
C LYS A 188 -16.19 -18.51 2.48
N SER A 189 -15.68 -17.28 2.65
CA SER A 189 -14.65 -16.97 3.65
C SER A 189 -15.26 -16.54 4.98
N ASN A 190 -14.63 -16.95 6.09
CA ASN A 190 -15.00 -16.56 7.46
C ASN A 190 -14.51 -15.13 7.78
N ILE A 191 -15.02 -14.14 7.07
CA ILE A 191 -14.65 -12.73 7.28
C ILE A 191 -15.25 -12.25 8.61
N LEU A 192 -14.39 -11.74 9.49
CA LEU A 192 -14.73 -11.40 10.87
C LEU A 192 -15.41 -10.03 11.01
N ASP A 193 -15.21 -9.14 10.04
CA ASP A 193 -15.85 -7.83 10.00
C ASP A 193 -16.36 -7.55 8.60
N TRP A 194 -17.69 -7.62 8.46
CA TRP A 194 -18.37 -7.13 7.28
C TRP A 194 -18.90 -5.74 7.60
N SER A 195 -18.12 -4.71 7.33
CA SER A 195 -18.65 -3.36 7.26
C SER A 195 -19.45 -3.18 5.95
N PHE A 196 -20.54 -3.94 5.84
CA PHE A 196 -21.53 -3.80 4.79
C PHE A 196 -22.38 -2.55 5.05
N GLN A 197 -22.08 -1.47 4.33
CA GLN A 197 -23.12 -0.66 3.73
C GLN A 197 -22.89 -0.55 2.23
N MET A 198 -23.44 -1.51 1.48
CA MET A 198 -23.97 -1.19 0.15
C MET A 198 -25.12 -0.22 0.40
N GLN A 199 -24.83 1.09 0.41
CA GLN A 199 -25.88 2.10 0.49
C GLN A 199 -26.74 1.99 -0.78
N LYS A 200 -28.03 1.77 -0.54
CA LYS A 200 -29.11 2.04 -1.51
C LYS A 200 -29.05 3.47 -2.00
#